data_AF-A0A8J3JL63-F1
#
_entry.id   AF-A0A8J3JL63-F1
#
_cell.length_a   1.000
_cell.length_b   1.000
_cell.length_c   1.000
_cell.angle_alpha   90.00
_cell.angle_beta   90.00
_cell.angle_gamma   90.00
#
_symmetry.space_group_name_H-M   'P 1'
#
loop_
_entity.id
_entity.type
_entity.pdbx_description
1 polymer ?
#
loop_
_entity_poly.entity_id
_entity_poly.type
_entity_poly.pdbx_seq_one_letter_code
_entity_poly.pdbx_strand_id
1 'polypeptide(L)'
;MKHKGTALRLAVAGLAAAAAVVLPATSAHAAVSNCTKWYPSETSFSVNCAVTSGDGYRAKVKCYSLSSDSYVWRYGTWRYTSYQTSTAYCPTGTYAAEGTVQQTV
;
A
#
# COMPACT_ATOMS: atom_id res chain seq x y z
N MET A 1 10.89 6.60 -44.31
CA MET A 1 11.44 5.84 -43.15
C MET A 1 10.28 5.50 -42.21
N LYS A 2 10.36 4.34 -41.56
CA LYS A 2 9.26 3.49 -41.03
C LYS A 2 8.45 4.08 -39.85
N HIS A 3 7.13 3.88 -39.89
CA HIS A 3 6.18 3.94 -38.78
C HIS A 3 6.37 2.78 -37.77
N LYS A 4 6.21 3.06 -36.47
CA LYS A 4 5.70 2.16 -35.40
C LYS A 4 5.07 3.09 -34.35
N GLY A 5 3.75 3.15 -34.09
CA GLY A 5 2.86 2.06 -33.64
C GLY A 5 3.25 1.70 -32.21
N THR A 6 2.49 2.01 -31.16
CA THR A 6 1.14 1.48 -30.90
C THR A 6 0.43 2.30 -29.83
N ALA A 7 -0.78 2.77 -30.13
CA ALA A 7 -1.74 3.29 -29.16
C ALA A 7 -2.52 2.13 -28.54
N LEU A 8 -2.81 2.19 -27.24
CA LEU A 8 -3.98 1.51 -26.69
C LEU A 8 -4.71 2.47 -25.74
N ARG A 9 -5.80 3.02 -26.28
CA ARG A 9 -6.84 3.72 -25.54
C ARG A 9 -7.63 2.68 -24.73
N LEU A 10 -7.74 2.84 -23.42
CA LEU A 10 -8.87 2.28 -22.68
C LEU A 10 -9.83 3.41 -22.32
N ALA A 11 -11.01 3.29 -22.90
CA ALA A 11 -12.10 4.22 -22.88
C ALA A 11 -12.68 4.38 -21.46
N VAL A 12 -12.87 5.62 -21.04
CA VAL A 12 -13.78 5.99 -19.95
C VAL A 12 -15.16 6.15 -20.59
N ALA A 13 -16.01 5.13 -20.47
CA ALA A 13 -17.41 5.21 -20.84
C ALA A 13 -18.23 4.37 -19.86
N GLY A 14 -19.13 5.00 -19.12
CA GLY A 14 -20.01 4.32 -18.17
C GLY A 14 -20.65 5.27 -17.16
N LEU A 15 -21.60 6.05 -17.64
CA LEU A 15 -22.51 6.88 -16.84
C LEU A 15 -23.64 5.97 -16.29
N ALA A 16 -23.85 5.87 -14.97
CA ALA A 16 -25.19 5.69 -14.35
C ALA A 16 -25.17 5.49 -12.83
N ALA A 17 -26.21 6.10 -12.21
CA ALA A 17 -26.86 5.76 -10.95
C ALA A 17 -26.21 6.21 -9.62
N ALA A 18 -26.87 7.20 -9.01
CA ALA A 18 -26.69 7.65 -7.65
C ALA A 18 -26.96 6.52 -6.64
N ALA A 19 -25.94 6.22 -5.84
CA ALA A 19 -26.07 5.91 -4.43
C ALA A 19 -24.82 6.50 -3.79
N ALA A 20 -24.99 7.56 -3.00
CA ALA A 20 -23.91 8.15 -2.21
C ALA A 20 -23.58 7.19 -1.05
N VAL A 21 -22.97 6.05 -1.38
CA VAL A 21 -22.23 5.29 -0.40
C VAL A 21 -20.99 6.13 -0.15
N VAL A 22 -20.92 6.75 1.03
CA VAL A 22 -19.70 7.38 1.55
C VAL A 22 -18.71 6.25 1.77
N LEU A 23 -18.16 5.72 0.68
CA LEU A 23 -16.98 4.89 0.73
C LEU A 23 -15.90 5.84 1.25
N PRO A 24 -15.26 5.56 2.40
CA PRO A 24 -14.09 6.31 2.78
C PRO A 24 -13.17 6.24 1.57
N ALA A 25 -12.82 7.39 1.02
CA ALA A 25 -11.81 7.49 -0.01
C ALA A 25 -10.56 6.83 0.58
N THR A 26 -10.36 5.54 0.28
CA THR A 26 -9.08 4.92 0.48
C THR A 26 -8.23 5.67 -0.53
N SER A 27 -7.50 6.65 0.00
CA SER A 27 -6.44 7.32 -0.72
C SER A 27 -5.49 6.22 -1.17
N ALA A 28 -5.74 5.70 -2.38
CA ALA A 28 -4.82 4.87 -3.12
C ALA A 28 -3.71 5.81 -3.55
N HIS A 29 -2.88 6.21 -2.57
CA HIS A 29 -1.67 6.95 -2.83
C HIS A 29 -0.87 6.09 -3.79
N ALA A 30 -0.55 6.69 -4.95
CA ALA A 30 0.25 6.09 -6.00
C ALA A 30 1.38 5.30 -5.35
N ALA A 31 1.58 4.05 -5.77
CA ALA A 31 2.70 3.24 -5.31
C ALA A 31 3.96 4.09 -5.44
N VAL A 32 4.48 4.55 -4.30
CA VAL A 32 5.60 5.48 -4.25
C VAL A 32 6.72 4.90 -5.09
N SER A 33 7.05 5.57 -6.19
CA SER A 33 8.02 5.05 -7.17
C SER A 33 9.43 4.85 -6.56
N ASN A 34 9.65 5.33 -5.34
CA ASN A 34 10.92 5.25 -4.61
C ASN A 34 10.81 4.45 -3.29
N CYS A 35 9.91 3.46 -3.21
CA CYS A 35 9.82 2.56 -2.06
C CYS A 35 10.18 1.11 -2.43
N THR A 36 11.18 0.56 -1.74
CA THR A 36 11.42 -0.88 -1.68
C THR A 36 10.46 -1.49 -0.67
N LYS A 37 9.75 -2.54 -1.09
CA LYS A 37 8.73 -3.26 -0.29
C LYS A 37 9.07 -4.74 -0.31
N TRP A 38 9.07 -5.40 0.85
CA TRP A 38 9.34 -6.83 0.94
C TRP A 38 8.69 -7.46 2.19
N TYR A 39 8.56 -8.78 2.16
CA TYR A 39 8.11 -9.58 3.30
C TYR A 39 9.33 -10.34 3.86
N PRO A 40 9.94 -9.89 4.98
CA PRO A 40 11.07 -10.60 5.56
C PRO A 40 10.66 -11.92 6.22
N SER A 41 9.39 -12.07 6.57
CA SER A 41 8.79 -13.33 7.05
C SER A 41 7.32 -13.40 6.64
N GLU A 42 6.69 -14.56 6.84
CA GLU A 42 5.24 -14.75 6.64
C GLU A 42 4.37 -13.90 7.58
N THR A 43 4.98 -13.29 8.60
CA THR A 43 4.30 -12.52 9.65
C THR A 43 4.72 -11.06 9.67
N SER A 44 5.45 -10.58 8.67
CA SER A 44 5.95 -9.20 8.66
C SER A 44 6.02 -8.61 7.26
N PHE A 45 5.93 -7.28 7.22
CA PHE A 45 6.07 -6.51 5.99
C PHE A 45 6.95 -5.29 6.26
N SER A 46 7.95 -5.09 5.42
CA SER A 46 8.92 -4.01 5.54
C SER A 46 8.87 -3.11 4.33
N VAL A 47 9.06 -1.82 4.60
CA VAL A 47 9.17 -0.78 3.58
C VAL A 47 10.36 0.10 3.87
N ASN A 48 10.99 0.57 2.80
CA ASN A 48 12.10 1.49 2.84
C ASN A 48 11.92 2.47 1.68
N CYS A 49 11.74 3.74 1.99
CA CYS A 49 11.28 4.74 1.03
C CYS A 49 12.19 5.96 1.02
N ALA A 50 12.37 6.58 -0.14
CA ALA A 50 12.81 7.97 -0.20
C ALA A 50 11.65 8.89 0.24
N VAL A 51 11.94 9.87 1.09
CA VAL A 51 10.98 10.93 1.48
C VAL A 51 11.49 12.30 1.07
N THR A 52 10.54 13.19 0.77
CA THR A 52 10.80 14.62 0.64
C THR A 52 10.68 15.29 2.02
N SER A 53 11.32 16.45 2.18
CA SER A 53 11.35 17.15 3.46
C SER A 53 9.94 17.47 3.96
N GLY A 54 9.55 16.90 5.11
CA GLY A 54 8.23 17.07 5.72
C GLY A 54 7.33 15.84 5.65
N ASP A 55 7.62 14.89 4.75
CA ASP A 55 6.84 13.68 4.59
C ASP A 55 7.29 12.58 5.55
N GLY A 56 6.33 11.76 5.98
CA GLY A 56 6.56 10.54 6.73
C GLY A 56 6.08 9.32 5.96
N TYR A 57 6.67 8.15 6.23
CA TYR A 57 6.16 6.85 5.76
C TYR A 57 6.19 5.79 6.85
N ARG A 58 5.33 4.78 6.74
CA ARG A 58 5.40 3.56 7.52
C ARG A 58 4.89 2.35 6.75
N ALA A 59 5.35 1.16 7.15
CA ALA A 59 4.75 -0.09 6.71
C ALA A 59 3.33 -0.21 7.28
N LYS A 60 2.39 -0.65 6.46
CA LYS A 60 1.03 -1.04 6.84
C LYS A 60 0.79 -2.45 6.31
N VAL A 61 0.35 -3.37 7.16
CA VAL A 61 0.13 -4.77 6.78
C VAL A 61 -1.22 -5.27 7.25
N LYS A 62 -1.93 -5.99 6.37
CA LYS A 62 -3.16 -6.71 6.66
C LYS A 62 -2.78 -8.08 7.18
N CYS A 63 -3.06 -8.31 8.46
CA CYS A 63 -2.81 -9.58 9.12
C CYS A 63 -4.08 -10.40 9.13
N TYR A 64 -4.08 -11.56 8.48
CA TYR A 64 -5.25 -12.42 8.37
C TYR A 64 -5.17 -13.59 9.35
N SER A 65 -6.29 -13.92 9.99
CA SER A 65 -6.42 -15.09 10.85
C SER A 65 -7.21 -16.18 10.13
N LEU A 66 -6.57 -17.34 9.87
CA LEU A 66 -7.26 -18.50 9.29
C LEU A 66 -8.34 -19.06 10.21
N SER A 67 -8.14 -18.96 11.53
CA SER A 67 -9.03 -19.53 12.53
C SER A 67 -10.34 -18.76 12.68
N SER A 68 -10.37 -17.48 12.31
CA SER A 68 -11.51 -16.59 12.56
C SER A 68 -12.00 -15.87 11.31
N ASP A 69 -11.46 -16.21 10.13
CA ASP A 69 -11.77 -15.60 8.83
C ASP A 69 -11.83 -14.06 8.88
N SER A 70 -10.90 -13.46 9.64
CA SER A 70 -10.89 -12.03 9.92
C SER A 70 -9.51 -11.44 9.73
N TYR A 71 -9.45 -10.11 9.64
CA TYR A 71 -8.19 -9.40 9.49
C TYR A 71 -8.07 -8.21 10.43
N VAL A 72 -6.82 -7.88 10.75
CA VAL A 72 -6.45 -6.66 11.48
C VAL A 72 -5.35 -5.93 10.75
N TRP A 73 -5.41 -4.60 10.75
CA TRP A 73 -4.32 -3.78 10.23
C TRP A 73 -3.26 -3.54 11.31
N ARG A 74 -2.01 -3.79 10.96
CA ARG A 74 -0.84 -3.48 11.78
C ARG A 74 0.04 -2.47 11.07
N TYR A 75 0.71 -1.65 11.86
CA TYR A 75 1.50 -0.53 11.38
C TYR A 75 2.89 -0.59 11.98
N GLY A 76 3.89 -0.29 11.15
CA GLY A 76 5.26 -0.07 11.60
C GLY A 76 5.45 1.34 12.16
N THR A 77 6.66 1.60 12.62
CA THR A 77 7.05 2.94 13.09
C THR A 77 7.11 3.92 11.93
N TRP A 78 6.64 5.16 12.15
CA TRP A 78 6.82 6.25 11.22
C TRP A 78 8.31 6.57 11.02
N ARG A 79 8.69 6.81 9.76
CA ARG A 79 10.00 7.24 9.32
C ARG A 79 9.84 8.55 8.57
N TYR A 80 10.61 9.56 8.97
CA TYR A 80 10.62 10.89 8.37
C TYR A 80 11.96 11.19 7.66
N THR A 81 12.84 10.20 7.61
CA THR A 81 14.13 10.26 6.94
C THR A 81 14.19 9.19 5.88
N SER A 82 14.81 9.54 4.75
CA SER A 82 14.90 8.66 3.60
C SER A 82 15.68 7.38 3.93
N TYR A 83 15.24 6.30 3.31
CA TYR A 83 15.88 5.00 3.32
C TYR A 83 16.03 4.34 4.69
N GLN A 84 15.17 4.69 5.65
CA GLN A 84 15.03 3.95 6.91
C GLN A 84 14.01 2.82 6.80
N THR A 85 14.31 1.66 7.38
CA THR A 85 13.34 0.55 7.34
C THR A 85 12.23 0.77 8.35
N SER A 86 10.98 0.74 7.89
CA SER A 86 9.77 0.59 8.72
C SER A 86 9.25 -0.83 8.54
N THR A 87 9.03 -1.54 9.64
CA THR A 87 8.51 -2.92 9.62
C THR A 87 7.25 -3.01 10.45
N ALA A 88 6.19 -3.58 9.87
CA ALA A 88 4.97 -3.92 10.57
C ALA A 88 4.93 -5.44 10.81
N TYR A 89 4.49 -5.83 12.00
CA TYR A 89 4.42 -7.23 12.43
C TYR A 89 2.99 -7.64 12.69
N CYS A 90 2.66 -8.84 12.24
CA CYS A 90 1.41 -9.51 12.52
C CYS A 90 1.44 -10.21 13.88
N PRO A 91 0.33 -10.18 14.64
CA PRO A 91 0.22 -10.92 15.89
C PRO A 91 0.29 -12.43 15.65
N THR A 92 0.66 -13.18 16.69
CA THR A 92 0.73 -14.63 16.66
C THR A 92 -0.58 -15.25 16.18
N GLY A 93 -0.50 -16.28 15.34
CA GLY A 93 -1.68 -16.94 14.76
C GLY A 93 -2.32 -16.17 13.58
N THR A 94 -1.64 -15.14 13.07
CA THR A 94 -2.03 -14.43 11.85
C THR A 94 -0.85 -14.31 10.88
N TYR A 95 -1.14 -14.13 9.59
CA TYR A 95 -0.12 -14.02 8.54
C TYR A 95 -0.28 -12.71 7.75
N ALA A 96 0.83 -12.23 7.20
CA ALA A 96 0.89 -11.02 6.39
C ALA A 96 0.31 -11.29 5.00
N ALA A 97 -0.96 -10.94 4.80
CA ALA A 97 -1.68 -11.18 3.55
C ALA A 97 -1.44 -10.06 2.52
N GLU A 98 -1.39 -8.80 2.97
CA GLU A 98 -1.20 -7.65 2.08
C GLU A 98 -0.45 -6.51 2.77
N GLY A 99 0.65 -6.06 2.17
CA GLY A 99 1.47 -4.97 2.63
C GLY A 99 1.37 -3.74 1.73
N THR A 100 1.16 -2.58 2.34
CA THR A 100 1.09 -1.27 1.67
C THR A 100 1.94 -0.23 2.41
N VAL A 101 2.35 0.83 1.72
CA VAL A 101 3.02 1.98 2.35
C VAL A 101 1.94 2.97 2.75
N GLN A 102 1.99 3.46 4.00
CA GLN A 102 1.21 4.62 4.41
C GLN A 102 2.13 5.83 4.51
N GLN A 103 1.72 6.98 3.94
CA GLN A 103 2.46 8.24 3.99
C GLN A 103 1.66 9.34 4.69
N THR A 104 2.36 10.35 5.18
CA THR A 104 1.80 11.68 5.48
C THR A 104 2.19 12.63 4.35
N VAL A 105 1.28 13.54 4.00
CA VAL A 105 1.46 14.63 3.03
C VAL A 105 1.14 15.97 3.71
#